data_AF-A0A9D5NUY2-F1
#
_entry.id   AF-A0A9D5NUY2-F1
#
_cell.length_a   1.000
_cell.length_b   1.000
_cell.length_c   1.000
_cell.angle_alpha   90.00
_cell.angle_beta   90.00
_cell.angle_gamma   90.00
#
_symmetry.space_group_name_H-M   'P 1'
#
loop_
_entity.id
_entity.type
_entity.pdbx_description
1 polymer ?
#
loop_
_entity_poly.entity_id
_entity_poly.type
_entity_poly.pdbx_seq_one_letter_code
_entity_poly.pdbx_strand_id
1 'polypeptide(L)'
;MIRFRSYTIAFFLFLGTLTSMSQTKKFCCCYDGYWGNWSSFSAQMQGNYNGFVLYLPWEHPSNYFFSFDIDNRTPPTKKEVKEHSKKGLWWEYTGTVEYYVCDVYPTIKDCFKQFGRPLMKSDLESSEYSSKLSVLRATRIRQQGSFVAKGLTKRTARATIKIAPYSHKSLKPMVYNIWFEDVGFGIDLAGSHFGKSF
;
A
#
# COMPACT_ATOMS: atom_id res chain seq x y z
N MET A 1 61.93 38.29 28.18
CA MET A 1 61.66 38.00 26.76
C MET A 1 60.91 36.67 26.70
N ILE A 2 59.57 36.71 26.70
CA ILE A 2 58.70 35.52 26.72
C ILE A 2 57.83 35.59 25.47
N ARG A 3 58.03 34.65 24.54
CA ARG A 3 57.30 34.56 23.26
C ARG A 3 56.01 33.78 23.49
N PHE A 4 54.87 34.43 23.29
CA PHE A 4 53.58 33.75 23.15
C PHE A 4 53.54 32.98 21.83
N ARG A 5 53.28 31.67 21.89
CA ARG A 5 53.03 30.81 20.73
C ARG A 5 51.56 30.85 20.37
N SER A 6 51.25 31.21 19.13
CA SER A 6 49.92 31.20 18.53
C SER A 6 49.40 29.77 18.39
N TYR A 7 48.22 29.47 18.92
CA TYR A 7 47.49 28.23 18.66
C TYR A 7 46.41 28.50 17.61
N THR A 8 46.62 27.99 16.40
CA THR A 8 45.59 27.95 15.35
C THR A 8 44.69 26.74 15.63
N ILE A 9 43.47 26.97 16.12
CA ILE A 9 42.46 25.92 16.28
C ILE A 9 41.82 25.67 14.91
N ALA A 10 42.11 24.53 14.30
CA ALA A 10 41.41 24.04 13.12
C ALA A 10 40.10 23.37 13.55
N PHE A 11 38.97 24.05 13.33
CA PHE A 11 37.64 23.51 13.55
C PHE A 11 37.22 22.71 12.30
N PHE A 12 37.44 21.39 12.32
CA PHE A 12 36.95 20.48 11.29
C PHE A 12 35.42 20.35 11.42
N LEU A 13 34.67 21.09 10.60
CA LEU A 13 33.25 20.86 10.35
C LEU A 13 33.09 19.53 9.60
N PHE A 14 33.02 18.43 10.34
CA PHE A 14 32.52 17.16 9.82
C PHE A 14 30.99 17.28 9.73
N LEU A 15 30.49 17.97 8.70
CA LEU A 15 29.10 17.82 8.25
C LEU A 15 28.97 16.42 7.66
N GLY A 16 28.77 15.43 8.54
CA GLY A 16 28.25 14.15 8.13
C GLY A 16 26.87 14.38 7.56
N THR A 17 26.75 14.31 6.24
CA THR A 17 25.46 14.15 5.58
C THR A 17 24.91 12.80 6.03
N LEU A 18 24.06 12.81 7.07
CA LEU A 18 23.18 11.69 7.32
C LEU A 18 22.37 11.51 6.04
N THR A 19 22.64 10.42 5.33
CA THR A 19 21.80 10.01 4.21
C THR A 19 20.42 9.73 4.79
N SER A 20 19.52 10.70 4.63
CA SER A 20 18.09 10.50 4.88
C SER A 20 17.62 9.41 3.93
N MET A 21 17.59 8.17 4.39
CA MET A 21 17.00 7.08 3.61
C MET A 21 15.53 7.39 3.43
N SER A 22 15.13 7.69 2.19
CA SER A 22 13.75 7.90 1.80
C SER A 22 12.93 6.63 2.10
N GLN A 23 12.01 6.73 3.06
CA GLN A 23 11.13 5.65 3.50
C GLN A 23 10.03 5.42 2.46
N THR A 24 10.35 4.70 1.40
CA THR A 24 9.37 4.39 0.35
C THR A 24 8.58 3.14 0.72
N LYS A 25 7.25 3.29 0.80
CA LYS A 25 6.32 2.19 1.06
C LYS A 25 6.48 1.11 0.01
N LYS A 26 6.36 -0.15 0.41
CA LYS A 26 6.48 -1.30 -0.50
C LYS A 26 5.16 -2.05 -0.56
N PHE A 27 4.91 -2.63 -1.72
CA PHE A 27 3.70 -3.37 -2.02
C PHE A 27 4.05 -4.68 -2.70
N CYS A 28 3.22 -5.70 -2.48
CA CYS A 28 3.24 -6.93 -3.26
C CYS A 28 1.81 -7.46 -3.39
N CYS A 29 1.60 -8.37 -4.33
CA CYS A 29 0.33 -9.06 -4.49
C CYS A 29 0.52 -10.57 -4.43
N CYS A 30 -0.54 -11.26 -4.01
CA CYS A 30 -0.67 -12.70 -4.03
C CYS A 30 -1.86 -13.06 -4.90
N TYR A 31 -1.65 -13.92 -5.88
CA TYR A 31 -2.72 -14.53 -6.67
C TYR A 31 -2.25 -15.91 -7.11
N ASP A 32 -3.19 -16.82 -7.36
CA ASP A 32 -2.90 -18.21 -7.73
C ASP A 32 -1.98 -18.93 -6.71
N GLY A 33 -2.00 -18.49 -5.44
CA GLY A 33 -1.22 -19.07 -4.34
C GLY A 33 0.22 -18.56 -4.22
N TYR A 34 0.67 -17.64 -5.08
CA TYR A 34 2.06 -17.15 -5.10
C TYR A 34 2.14 -15.67 -4.78
N TRP A 35 3.01 -15.34 -3.82
CA TRP A 35 3.40 -13.96 -3.54
C TRP A 35 4.44 -13.47 -4.56
N GLY A 36 4.19 -12.29 -5.13
CA GLY A 36 5.16 -11.58 -5.95
C GLY A 36 6.24 -10.87 -5.14
N ASN A 37 7.20 -10.28 -5.86
CA ASN A 37 8.24 -9.46 -5.24
C ASN A 37 7.67 -8.17 -4.64
N TRP A 38 8.28 -7.72 -3.54
CA TRP A 38 8.03 -6.39 -3.00
C TRP A 38 8.56 -5.33 -3.96
N SER A 39 7.68 -4.42 -4.38
CA SER A 39 8.03 -3.29 -5.23
C SER A 39 7.67 -1.98 -4.54
N SER A 40 8.52 -0.97 -4.75
CA SER A 40 8.25 0.38 -4.28
C SER A 40 7.30 1.07 -5.24
N PHE A 41 6.26 1.71 -4.70
CA PHE A 41 5.34 2.52 -5.49
C PHE A 41 5.06 3.83 -4.75
N SER A 42 4.98 4.93 -5.51
CA SER A 42 4.71 6.25 -4.94
C SER A 42 3.24 6.38 -4.60
N ALA A 43 2.87 5.99 -3.37
CA ALA A 43 1.55 6.20 -2.81
C ALA A 43 1.63 7.02 -1.53
N GLN A 44 0.67 7.92 -1.37
CA GLN A 44 0.35 8.57 -0.12
C GLN A 44 -0.67 7.73 0.67
N MET A 45 -0.72 7.95 1.97
CA MET A 45 -1.67 7.28 2.86
C MET A 45 -2.34 8.30 3.77
N GLN A 46 -3.63 8.10 4.03
CA GLN A 46 -4.36 8.84 5.05
C GLN A 46 -5.28 7.89 5.81
N GLY A 47 -5.31 8.03 7.13
CA GLY A 47 -6.07 7.17 8.02
C GLY A 47 -5.31 6.90 9.30
N ASN A 48 -5.44 5.69 9.82
CA ASN A 48 -4.77 5.23 11.03
C ASN A 48 -4.41 3.74 10.90
N TYR A 49 -3.90 3.16 11.98
CA TYR A 49 -3.46 1.76 11.95
C TYR A 49 -4.58 0.72 11.85
N ASN A 50 -5.85 1.09 12.07
CA ASN A 50 -7.02 0.23 11.87
C ASN A 50 -7.49 0.24 10.42
N GLY A 51 -7.25 1.31 9.69
CA GLY A 51 -7.70 1.46 8.32
C GLY A 51 -7.17 2.73 7.69
N PHE A 52 -6.85 2.66 6.41
CA PHE A 52 -6.34 3.80 5.67
C PHE A 52 -6.63 3.66 4.18
N VAL A 53 -6.58 4.80 3.50
CA VAL A 53 -6.69 4.92 2.05
C VAL A 53 -5.33 5.11 1.42
N LEU A 54 -5.14 4.59 0.22
CA LEU A 54 -3.97 4.76 -0.63
C LEU A 54 -4.34 5.56 -1.88
N TYR A 55 -3.60 6.64 -2.12
CA TYR A 55 -3.87 7.58 -3.23
C TYR A 55 -2.56 8.06 -3.86
N LEU A 56 -2.64 8.58 -5.09
CA LEU A 56 -1.48 9.11 -5.79
C LEU A 56 -1.01 10.42 -5.17
N PRO A 57 0.30 10.75 -5.22
CA PRO A 57 0.77 12.09 -4.92
C PRO A 57 0.00 13.13 -5.74
N TRP A 58 -0.26 14.30 -5.15
CA TRP A 58 -0.99 15.41 -5.77
C TRP A 58 -2.49 15.18 -5.99
N GLU A 59 -3.00 13.98 -5.74
CA GLU A 59 -4.44 13.73 -5.73
C GLU A 59 -5.04 13.99 -4.35
N HIS A 60 -6.30 14.41 -4.34
CA HIS A 60 -7.06 14.49 -3.09
C HIS A 60 -7.28 13.06 -2.52
N PRO A 61 -7.16 12.84 -1.21
CA PRO A 61 -7.31 11.52 -0.58
C PRO A 61 -8.65 10.82 -0.87
N SER A 62 -9.71 11.56 -1.19
CA SER A 62 -11.00 10.98 -1.63
C SER A 62 -10.92 10.27 -2.99
N ASN A 63 -9.87 10.52 -3.77
CA ASN A 63 -9.57 9.87 -5.05
C ASN A 63 -8.64 8.66 -4.87
N TYR A 64 -8.68 8.02 -3.70
CA TYR A 64 -7.92 6.81 -3.43
C TYR A 64 -8.21 5.71 -4.46
N PHE A 65 -7.20 4.88 -4.72
CA PHE A 65 -7.31 3.69 -5.58
C PHE A 65 -7.50 2.41 -4.77
N PHE A 66 -7.23 2.44 -3.47
CA PHE A 66 -7.42 1.33 -2.56
C PHE A 66 -7.68 1.82 -1.14
N SER A 67 -8.58 1.17 -0.40
CA SER A 67 -8.78 1.38 1.03
C SER A 67 -9.05 0.06 1.74
N PHE A 68 -8.77 0.03 3.03
CA PHE A 68 -9.28 -1.00 3.91
C PHE A 68 -9.55 -0.45 5.30
N ASP A 69 -10.42 -1.15 6.03
CA ASP A 69 -10.73 -0.87 7.43
C ASP A 69 -10.88 -2.20 8.18
N ILE A 70 -10.32 -2.27 9.39
CA ILE A 70 -10.39 -3.44 10.27
C ILE A 70 -11.58 -3.27 11.22
N ASP A 71 -12.44 -4.28 11.29
CA ASP A 71 -13.58 -4.24 12.19
C ASP A 71 -13.12 -4.36 13.66
N ASN A 72 -13.63 -3.46 14.52
CA ASN A 72 -13.56 -3.57 15.99
C ASN A 72 -12.16 -3.89 16.57
N ARG A 73 -11.08 -3.39 15.95
CA ARG A 73 -9.70 -3.66 16.44
C ARG A 73 -9.44 -2.94 17.77
N THR A 74 -9.11 -3.74 18.78
CA THR A 74 -8.48 -3.27 20.02
C THR A 74 -6.96 -3.33 19.88
N PRO A 75 -6.22 -2.21 20.04
CA PRO A 75 -4.76 -2.24 20.02
C PRO A 75 -4.19 -3.19 21.08
N PRO A 76 -3.21 -4.06 20.73
CA PRO A 76 -2.66 -5.03 21.66
C PRO A 76 -1.78 -4.35 22.72
N THR A 77 -1.74 -4.94 23.91
CA THR A 77 -0.89 -4.51 25.01
C THR A 77 0.59 -4.81 24.73
N LYS A 78 1.50 -4.12 25.44
CA LYS A 78 2.96 -4.35 25.33
C LYS A 78 3.34 -5.81 25.62
N LYS A 79 2.63 -6.46 26.54
CA LYS A 79 2.88 -7.85 26.92
C LYS A 79 2.53 -8.79 25.75
N GLU A 80 1.35 -8.64 25.18
CA GLU A 80 0.90 -9.47 24.06
C GLU A 80 1.77 -9.24 22.81
N VAL A 81 2.16 -8.00 22.53
CA VAL A 81 3.13 -7.67 21.47
C VAL A 81 4.45 -8.42 21.67
N LYS A 82 5.00 -8.43 22.89
CA LYS A 82 6.26 -9.14 23.19
C LYS A 82 6.11 -10.66 23.00
N GLU A 83 4.97 -11.23 23.37
CA GLU A 83 4.70 -12.65 23.21
C GLU A 83 4.53 -13.04 21.74
N HIS A 84 3.72 -12.30 20.97
CA HIS A 84 3.55 -12.51 19.52
C HIS A 84 4.86 -12.33 18.77
N SER A 85 5.65 -11.32 19.11
CA SER A 85 6.96 -11.06 18.50
C SER A 85 7.92 -12.23 18.72
N LYS A 86 7.99 -12.80 19.93
CA LYS A 86 8.81 -13.98 20.23
C LYS A 86 8.36 -15.24 19.48
N LYS A 87 7.05 -15.41 19.30
CA LYS A 87 6.46 -16.58 18.65
C LYS A 87 6.34 -16.43 17.12
N GLY A 88 6.62 -15.25 16.57
CA GLY A 88 6.42 -14.96 15.14
C GLY A 88 4.95 -14.99 14.71
N LEU A 89 4.00 -14.79 15.64
CA LEU A 89 2.57 -14.92 15.36
C LEU A 89 2.00 -13.67 14.71
N TRP A 90 1.41 -13.85 13.54
CA TRP A 90 0.62 -12.83 12.89
C TRP A 90 -0.65 -12.55 13.68
N TRP A 91 -1.07 -11.30 13.66
CA TRP A 91 -2.37 -10.90 14.19
C TRP A 91 -3.37 -11.00 13.07
N GLU A 92 -4.51 -11.63 13.31
CA GLU A 92 -5.54 -11.82 12.30
C GLU A 92 -6.80 -11.07 12.70
N TYR A 93 -7.35 -10.30 11.76
CA TYR A 93 -8.58 -9.53 11.93
C TYR A 93 -9.46 -9.68 10.70
N THR A 94 -10.75 -9.41 10.87
CA THR A 94 -11.67 -9.22 9.75
C THR A 94 -11.82 -7.74 9.43
N GLY A 95 -12.22 -7.44 8.21
CA GLY A 95 -12.46 -6.07 7.79
C GLY A 95 -13.09 -5.97 6.42
N THR A 96 -13.08 -4.77 5.89
CA THR A 96 -13.61 -4.45 4.57
C THR A 96 -12.55 -3.78 3.74
N VAL A 97 -12.51 -4.08 2.44
CA VAL A 97 -11.68 -3.38 1.46
C VAL A 97 -12.56 -2.66 0.44
N GLU A 98 -12.08 -1.55 -0.08
CA GLU A 98 -12.62 -0.94 -1.30
C GLU A 98 -11.53 -0.76 -2.34
N TYR A 99 -11.86 -1.06 -3.58
CA TYR A 99 -10.95 -1.02 -4.72
C TYR A 99 -11.75 -0.77 -5.99
N TYR A 100 -11.04 -0.65 -7.12
CA TYR A 100 -11.67 -0.42 -8.41
C TYR A 100 -11.32 -1.51 -9.41
N VAL A 101 -12.25 -1.76 -10.33
CA VAL A 101 -12.11 -2.61 -11.52
C VAL A 101 -12.61 -1.84 -12.74
N CYS A 102 -12.42 -2.38 -13.94
CA CYS A 102 -12.97 -1.79 -15.17
C CYS A 102 -13.42 -2.87 -16.15
N ASP A 103 -13.96 -2.46 -17.30
CA ASP A 103 -14.44 -3.40 -18.31
C ASP A 103 -13.34 -4.35 -18.83
N VAL A 104 -12.10 -3.86 -18.93
CA VAL A 104 -10.93 -4.62 -19.41
C VAL A 104 -10.34 -5.51 -18.33
N TYR A 105 -10.34 -5.06 -17.07
CA TYR A 105 -9.83 -5.80 -15.91
C TYR A 105 -10.98 -5.96 -14.90
N PRO A 106 -11.89 -6.93 -15.13
CA PRO A 106 -13.16 -7.02 -14.40
C PRO A 106 -13.03 -7.51 -12.96
N THR A 107 -11.91 -8.13 -12.59
CA THR A 107 -11.63 -8.62 -11.24
C THR A 107 -10.34 -8.02 -10.68
N ILE A 108 -10.19 -7.98 -9.35
CA ILE A 108 -8.93 -7.55 -8.73
C ILE A 108 -7.75 -8.44 -9.14
N LYS A 109 -8.01 -9.73 -9.36
CA LYS A 109 -7.00 -10.69 -9.83
C LYS A 109 -6.46 -10.27 -11.20
N ASP A 110 -7.31 -9.78 -12.10
CA ASP A 110 -6.88 -9.25 -13.41
C ASP A 110 -6.00 -8.02 -13.22
N CYS A 111 -6.37 -7.12 -12.30
CA CYS A 111 -5.55 -5.95 -11.96
C CYS A 111 -4.17 -6.35 -11.41
N PHE A 112 -4.11 -7.34 -10.51
CA PHE A 112 -2.84 -7.81 -9.97
C PHE A 112 -1.95 -8.47 -11.01
N LYS A 113 -2.53 -9.27 -11.92
CA LYS A 113 -1.78 -9.88 -13.03
C LYS A 113 -1.21 -8.84 -13.99
N GLN A 114 -1.97 -7.79 -14.29
CA GLN A 114 -1.53 -6.75 -15.22
C GLN A 114 -0.55 -5.76 -14.58
N PHE A 115 -0.85 -5.26 -13.39
CA PHE A 115 -0.17 -4.09 -12.81
C PHE A 115 0.70 -4.45 -11.60
N GLY A 116 0.50 -5.61 -10.98
CA GLY A 116 1.11 -5.95 -9.68
C GLY A 116 0.54 -5.15 -8.50
N ARG A 117 -0.59 -4.46 -8.69
CA ARG A 117 -1.22 -3.55 -7.72
C ARG A 117 -2.71 -3.34 -8.03
N PRO A 118 -3.49 -2.75 -7.11
CA PRO A 118 -4.85 -2.30 -7.41
C PRO A 118 -4.90 -1.29 -8.58
N LEU A 119 -6.03 -1.27 -9.28
CA LEU A 119 -6.29 -0.41 -10.43
C LEU A 119 -6.35 1.06 -10.02
N MET A 120 -5.69 1.92 -10.79
CA MET A 120 -5.72 3.37 -10.64
C MET A 120 -6.49 4.01 -11.80
N LYS A 121 -6.98 5.23 -11.58
CA LYS A 121 -7.66 5.99 -12.63
C LYS A 121 -6.78 6.21 -13.86
N SER A 122 -5.50 6.53 -13.65
CA SER A 122 -4.52 6.76 -14.73
C SER A 122 -4.28 5.51 -15.60
N ASP A 123 -4.56 4.30 -15.10
CA ASP A 123 -4.43 3.08 -15.90
C ASP A 123 -5.44 3.05 -17.07
N LEU A 124 -6.59 3.72 -16.92
CA LEU A 124 -7.61 3.87 -17.97
C LEU A 124 -7.25 4.92 -19.02
N GLU A 125 -6.27 5.78 -18.74
CA GLU A 125 -5.81 6.82 -19.67
C GLU A 125 -4.73 6.29 -20.63
N SER A 126 -4.29 5.04 -20.43
CA SER A 126 -3.28 4.40 -21.26
C SER A 126 -3.79 4.02 -22.67
N SER A 127 -2.88 4.07 -23.65
CA SER A 127 -3.13 3.57 -25.00
C SER A 127 -3.38 2.05 -25.03
N GLU A 128 -2.77 1.31 -24.09
CA GLU A 128 -3.01 -0.13 -23.91
C GLU A 128 -4.45 -0.40 -23.50
N TYR A 129 -4.97 0.32 -22.49
CA TYR A 129 -6.37 0.19 -22.08
C TYR A 129 -7.32 0.51 -23.23
N SER A 130 -7.08 1.62 -23.94
CA SER A 130 -7.91 2.03 -25.09
C SER A 130 -7.96 0.95 -26.17
N SER A 131 -6.80 0.35 -26.49
CA SER A 131 -6.69 -0.77 -27.42
C SER A 131 -7.49 -1.99 -26.95
N LYS A 132 -7.29 -2.44 -25.70
CA LYS A 132 -8.01 -3.60 -25.15
C LYS A 132 -9.54 -3.37 -25.09
N LEU A 133 -9.97 -2.16 -24.73
CA LEU A 133 -11.39 -1.80 -24.69
C LEU A 133 -12.01 -1.82 -26.10
N SER A 134 -11.28 -1.40 -27.13
CA SER A 134 -11.76 -1.46 -28.53
C SER A 134 -12.04 -2.90 -28.98
N VAL A 135 -11.16 -3.83 -28.62
CA VAL A 135 -11.29 -5.26 -28.94
C VAL A 135 -12.44 -5.88 -28.17
N LEU A 136 -12.55 -5.57 -26.87
CA LEU A 136 -13.65 -6.01 -26.03
C LEU A 136 -15.00 -5.52 -26.57
N ARG A 137 -15.09 -4.24 -26.95
CA ARG A 137 -16.28 -3.62 -27.54
C ARG A 137 -16.69 -4.33 -28.82
N ALA A 138 -15.77 -4.53 -29.77
CA ALA A 138 -16.06 -5.22 -31.03
C ALA A 138 -16.55 -6.66 -30.77
N THR A 139 -15.93 -7.37 -29.83
CA THR A 139 -16.32 -8.74 -29.46
C THR A 139 -17.72 -8.79 -28.85
N ARG A 140 -18.03 -7.89 -27.90
CA ARG A 140 -19.34 -7.85 -27.23
C ARG A 140 -20.46 -7.45 -28.17
N ILE A 141 -20.25 -6.48 -29.07
CA ILE A 141 -21.25 -6.12 -30.08
C ILE A 141 -21.54 -7.32 -30.99
N ARG A 142 -20.51 -8.08 -31.41
CA ARG A 142 -20.72 -9.28 -32.22
C ARG A 142 -21.52 -10.37 -31.49
N GLN A 143 -21.29 -10.54 -30.18
CA GLN A 143 -21.94 -11.58 -29.38
C GLN A 143 -23.32 -11.19 -28.85
N GLN A 144 -23.54 -9.92 -28.53
CA GLN A 144 -24.69 -9.44 -27.74
C GLN A 144 -25.43 -8.27 -28.40
N GLY A 145 -25.01 -7.85 -29.60
CA GLY A 145 -25.61 -6.74 -30.35
C GLY A 145 -25.32 -5.35 -29.79
N SER A 146 -24.78 -5.22 -28.57
CA SER A 146 -24.51 -3.94 -27.92
C SER A 146 -23.37 -4.02 -26.92
N PHE A 147 -22.74 -2.87 -26.64
CA PHE A 147 -21.75 -2.71 -25.58
C PHE A 147 -21.77 -1.28 -25.05
N VAL A 148 -21.88 -1.15 -23.74
CA VAL A 148 -21.77 0.13 -23.02
C VAL A 148 -20.66 -0.02 -21.99
N ALA A 149 -19.56 0.71 -22.19
CA ALA A 149 -18.44 0.71 -21.24
C ALA A 149 -18.87 1.35 -19.92
N LYS A 150 -18.58 0.70 -18.80
CA LYS A 150 -18.81 1.25 -17.45
C LYS A 150 -17.63 2.08 -16.97
N GLY A 151 -16.45 1.83 -17.50
CA GLY A 151 -15.21 2.45 -17.03
C GLY A 151 -14.86 2.00 -15.62
N LEU A 152 -14.32 2.92 -14.83
CA LEU A 152 -13.87 2.64 -13.46
C LEU A 152 -15.07 2.38 -12.54
N THR A 153 -15.13 1.18 -11.98
CA THR A 153 -16.21 0.73 -11.10
C THR A 153 -15.65 0.41 -9.72
N LYS A 154 -16.17 1.09 -8.69
CA LYS A 154 -15.82 0.80 -7.29
C LYS A 154 -16.43 -0.54 -6.85
N ARG A 155 -15.68 -1.30 -6.07
CA ARG A 155 -16.07 -2.55 -5.44
C ARG A 155 -15.75 -2.53 -3.96
N THR A 156 -16.51 -3.31 -3.20
CA THR A 156 -16.33 -3.50 -1.77
C THR A 156 -16.37 -4.99 -1.50
N ALA A 157 -15.41 -5.49 -0.71
CA ALA A 157 -15.33 -6.90 -0.37
C ALA A 157 -14.96 -7.09 1.11
N ARG A 158 -15.37 -8.23 1.67
CA ARG A 158 -14.90 -8.67 2.99
C ARG A 158 -13.47 -9.16 2.88
N ALA A 159 -12.68 -8.86 3.90
CA ALA A 159 -11.26 -9.17 3.92
C ALA A 159 -10.81 -9.79 5.25
N THR A 160 -9.78 -10.63 5.15
CA THR A 160 -8.97 -11.05 6.29
C THR A 160 -7.69 -10.23 6.29
N ILE A 161 -7.49 -9.40 7.31
CA ILE A 161 -6.31 -8.56 7.47
C ILE A 161 -5.37 -9.23 8.46
N LYS A 162 -4.20 -9.63 7.97
CA LYS A 162 -3.12 -10.13 8.81
C LYS A 162 -2.07 -9.06 9.00
N ILE A 163 -1.72 -8.76 10.25
CA ILE A 163 -0.68 -7.80 10.61
C ILE A 163 0.52 -8.58 11.12
N ALA A 164 1.70 -8.30 10.55
CA ALA A 164 2.94 -8.91 11.02
C ALA A 164 3.22 -8.57 12.50
N PRO A 165 3.98 -9.41 13.23
CA PRO A 165 4.34 -9.11 14.60
C PRO A 165 4.94 -7.71 14.74
N TYR A 166 4.48 -6.98 15.74
CA TYR A 166 4.89 -5.60 15.99
C TYR A 166 6.33 -5.63 16.48
N SER A 167 7.13 -4.62 16.09
CA SER A 167 8.41 -4.42 16.76
C SER A 167 8.16 -4.02 18.21
N HIS A 168 8.83 -4.70 19.14
CA HIS A 168 8.79 -4.37 20.57
C HIS A 168 9.17 -2.90 20.87
N LYS A 169 9.90 -2.25 19.95
CA LYS A 169 10.33 -0.85 20.07
C LYS A 169 9.26 0.15 19.64
N SER A 170 8.53 -0.13 18.56
CA SER A 170 7.61 0.85 17.96
C SER A 170 6.16 0.67 18.40
N LEU A 171 5.75 -0.54 18.84
CA LEU A 171 4.36 -0.89 19.17
C LEU A 171 3.36 -0.49 18.07
N LYS A 172 3.85 -0.35 16.84
CA LYS A 172 3.08 0.07 15.67
C LYS A 172 3.17 -1.03 14.60
N PRO A 173 2.06 -1.33 13.92
CA PRO A 173 2.07 -2.25 12.81
C PRO A 173 2.80 -1.63 11.61
N MET A 174 3.58 -2.46 10.93
CA MET A 174 4.41 -2.03 9.79
C MET A 174 4.05 -2.76 8.50
N VAL A 175 3.60 -4.02 8.59
CA VAL A 175 3.31 -4.85 7.44
C VAL A 175 1.91 -5.45 7.57
N TYR A 176 1.13 -5.30 6.52
CA TYR A 176 -0.24 -5.79 6.38
C TYR A 176 -0.31 -6.74 5.19
N ASN A 177 -0.95 -7.90 5.39
CA ASN A 177 -1.38 -8.79 4.32
C ASN A 177 -2.90 -8.84 4.33
N ILE A 178 -3.53 -8.29 3.30
CA ILE A 178 -4.97 -8.12 3.20
C ILE A 178 -5.49 -9.11 2.16
N TRP A 179 -6.25 -10.11 2.61
CA TRP A 179 -6.80 -11.16 1.76
C TRP A 179 -8.27 -10.91 1.46
N PHE A 180 -8.64 -10.91 0.18
CA PHE A 180 -10.00 -10.68 -0.32
C PHE A 180 -10.13 -11.25 -1.73
N GLU A 181 -11.32 -11.71 -2.13
CA GLU A 181 -11.60 -12.27 -3.47
C GLU A 181 -10.51 -13.25 -3.99
N ASP A 182 -10.08 -14.17 -3.12
CA ASP A 182 -9.05 -15.19 -3.41
C ASP A 182 -7.67 -14.63 -3.83
N VAL A 183 -7.40 -13.36 -3.51
CA VAL A 183 -6.10 -12.71 -3.69
C VAL A 183 -5.61 -12.08 -2.38
N GLY A 184 -4.33 -11.71 -2.34
CA GLY A 184 -3.70 -11.01 -1.22
C GLY A 184 -3.03 -9.71 -1.67
N PHE A 185 -3.11 -8.66 -0.87
CA PHE A 185 -2.38 -7.41 -1.06
C PHE A 185 -1.50 -7.14 0.15
N GLY A 186 -0.19 -7.14 -0.08
CA GLY A 186 0.84 -6.87 0.93
C GLY A 186 1.21 -5.39 0.91
N ILE A 187 1.24 -4.77 2.09
CA ILE A 187 1.61 -3.36 2.27
C ILE A 187 2.64 -3.27 3.41
N ASP A 188 3.83 -2.75 3.11
CA ASP A 188 4.85 -2.38 4.09
C ASP A 188 4.96 -0.86 4.16
N LEU A 189 4.72 -0.31 5.35
CA LEU A 189 4.76 1.13 5.61
C LEU A 189 6.18 1.70 5.54
N ALA A 190 7.21 0.86 5.56
CA ALA A 190 8.63 1.22 5.42
C ALA A 190 9.12 2.32 6.38
N GLY A 191 8.50 2.42 7.57
CA GLY A 191 8.78 3.46 8.57
C GLY A 191 7.78 4.62 8.56
N SER A 192 6.89 4.70 7.57
CA SER A 192 5.82 5.70 7.53
C SER A 192 4.90 5.55 8.73
N HIS A 193 4.47 6.69 9.27
CA HIS A 193 3.58 6.75 10.42
C HIS A 193 2.43 7.70 10.14
N PHE A 194 1.25 7.34 10.64
CA PHE A 194 0.15 8.28 10.73
C PHE A 194 0.50 9.38 11.73
N GLY A 195 0.17 10.63 11.40
CA GLY A 195 0.31 11.75 12.31
C GLY A 195 -0.50 11.53 13.60
N LYS A 196 -0.18 12.26 14.67
CA LYS A 196 -1.08 12.34 15.83
C LYS A 196 -2.38 12.97 15.33
N SER A 197 -3.49 12.25 15.40
CA SER A 197 -4.82 12.84 15.21
C SER A 197 -5.02 13.89 16.30
N PHE A 198 -5.37 15.11 15.90
CA PHE A 198 -5.80 16.17 16.81
C PHE A 198 -7.20 15.88 17.33
#